data_AF-A0A9E2VKH1-F1
#
_entry.id   AF-A0A9E2VKH1-F1
#
_cell.length_a   1.000
_cell.length_b   1.000
_cell.length_c   1.000
_cell.angle_alpha   90.00
_cell.angle_beta   90.00
_cell.angle_gamma   90.00
#
_symmetry.space_group_name_H-M   'P 1'
#
loop_
_entity.id
_entity.type
_entity.pdbx_description
1 polymer ?
#
loop_
_entity_poly.entity_id
_entity_poly.type
_entity_poly.pdbx_seq_one_letter_code
_entity_poly.pdbx_strand_id
1 'polypeptide(L)'
;LDLGPALPRAQQLFRAMLDAAGSHRRRVENLRLADLGLASADWLAIIGLGEETRVRLHIENDDGQPWFDLASEDRVNDWSPAEGAGKTQTGDGTVPYLGAKPPFLTTDQLVCVCADDFGYWELRDGLLEAVGVGLHPRLGVMNLVHRLIVSHLLGAQFGEVWGRPAPDLGAAPWNPPIPGLRRKG
;
A
#
# COMPACT_ATOMS: atom_id res chain seq x y z
N LEU A 1 27.83 28.93 1.29
CA LEU A 1 28.24 27.90 0.31
C LEU A 1 27.81 28.40 -1.05
N ASP A 2 28.75 28.76 -1.92
CA ASP A 2 28.46 29.18 -3.29
C ASP A 2 28.13 27.93 -4.13
N LEU A 3 26.84 27.72 -4.41
CA LEU A 3 26.34 26.50 -5.06
C LEU A 3 26.50 26.49 -6.59
N GLY A 4 27.02 27.57 -7.19
CA GLY A 4 27.36 27.65 -8.62
C GLY A 4 26.27 27.12 -9.58
N PRO A 5 26.64 26.55 -10.75
CA PRO A 5 25.69 26.03 -11.75
C PRO A 5 24.95 24.74 -11.32
N ALA A 6 25.18 24.23 -10.12
CA ALA A 6 24.53 23.02 -9.62
C ALA A 6 23.08 23.27 -9.17
N LEU A 7 22.78 24.45 -8.64
CA LEU A 7 21.44 24.79 -8.16
C LEU A 7 20.38 24.83 -9.28
N PRO A 8 20.61 25.47 -10.44
CA PRO A 8 19.67 25.41 -11.56
C PRO A 8 19.44 24.00 -12.10
N ARG A 9 20.49 23.16 -12.12
CA ARG A 9 20.39 21.77 -12.56
C ARG A 9 19.59 20.91 -11.58
N ALA A 10 19.79 21.11 -10.28
CA ALA A 10 19.01 20.44 -9.24
C ALA A 10 17.52 20.82 -9.31
N GLN A 11 17.22 22.10 -9.49
CA GLN A 11 15.84 22.58 -9.68
C GLN A 11 15.19 22.00 -10.94
N GLN A 12 15.92 21.94 -12.06
CA GLN A 12 15.42 21.36 -13.29
C GLN A 12 15.14 19.86 -13.14
N LEU A 13 16.05 19.11 -12.52
CA LEU A 13 15.87 17.68 -12.24
C LEU A 13 14.65 17.46 -11.33
N PHE A 14 14.56 18.21 -10.24
CA PHE A 14 13.45 18.10 -9.29
C PHE A 14 12.10 18.39 -9.97
N ARG A 15 12.03 19.45 -10.78
CA ARG A 15 10.84 19.78 -11.57
C ARG A 15 10.47 18.64 -12.53
N ALA A 16 11.44 18.06 -13.23
CA ALA A 16 11.18 16.94 -14.12
C ALA A 16 10.64 15.70 -13.36
N MET A 17 11.15 15.44 -12.16
CA MET A 17 10.63 14.37 -11.29
C MET A 17 9.20 14.63 -10.84
N LEU A 18 8.87 15.87 -10.44
CA LEU A 18 7.51 16.26 -10.07
C LEU A 18 6.54 16.17 -11.25
N ASP A 19 6.95 16.64 -12.43
CA ASP A 19 6.14 16.56 -13.65
C ASP A 19 5.88 15.11 -14.07
N ALA A 20 6.89 14.24 -13.96
CA ALA A 20 6.77 12.82 -14.21
C ALA A 20 5.82 12.14 -13.22
N ALA A 21 5.96 12.44 -11.91
CA ALA A 21 5.09 11.93 -10.86
C ALA A 21 3.63 12.38 -11.06
N GLY A 22 3.41 13.68 -11.33
CA GLY A 22 2.09 14.23 -11.61
C GLY A 22 1.46 13.64 -12.87
N SER A 23 2.25 13.41 -13.92
CA SER A 23 1.76 12.76 -15.14
C SER A 23 1.43 11.29 -14.92
N HIS A 24 2.24 10.56 -14.14
CA HIS A 24 1.94 9.19 -13.75
C HIS A 24 0.65 9.11 -12.93
N ARG A 25 0.50 9.95 -11.90
CA ARG A 25 -0.72 10.04 -11.09
C ARG A 25 -1.96 10.27 -11.94
N ARG A 26 -1.94 11.25 -12.84
CA ARG A 26 -3.06 11.52 -13.76
C ARG A 26 -3.42 10.31 -14.63
N ARG A 27 -2.43 9.55 -15.12
CA ARG A 27 -2.70 8.34 -15.92
C ARG A 27 -3.42 7.28 -15.08
N VAL A 28 -2.99 7.07 -13.84
CA VAL A 28 -3.59 6.08 -12.94
C VAL A 28 -5.00 6.51 -12.50
N GLU A 29 -5.18 7.78 -12.13
CA GLU A 29 -6.50 8.32 -11.71
C GLU A 29 -7.53 8.33 -12.84
N ASN A 30 -7.09 8.44 -14.10
CA ASN A 30 -7.98 8.40 -15.27
C ASN A 30 -8.06 7.01 -15.92
N LEU A 31 -7.41 5.99 -15.36
CA LEU A 31 -7.47 4.63 -15.90
C LEU A 31 -8.90 4.09 -15.76
N ARG A 32 -9.46 3.62 -16.87
CA ARG A 32 -10.73 2.89 -16.91
C ARG A 32 -10.46 1.49 -17.41
N LEU A 33 -10.77 0.49 -16.59
CA LEU A 33 -10.52 -0.91 -16.94
C LEU A 33 -11.27 -1.34 -18.21
N ALA A 34 -12.50 -0.83 -18.39
CA ALA A 34 -13.33 -1.11 -19.57
C ALA A 34 -12.66 -0.70 -20.89
N ASP A 35 -11.86 0.37 -20.90
CA ASP A 35 -11.14 0.84 -22.11
C ASP A 35 -10.05 -0.16 -22.53
N LEU A 36 -9.64 -1.05 -21.62
CA LEU A 36 -8.68 -2.13 -21.86
C LEU A 36 -9.34 -3.51 -22.02
N GLY A 37 -10.68 -3.57 -22.01
CA GLY A 37 -11.41 -4.83 -22.01
C GLY A 37 -11.26 -5.62 -20.71
N LEU A 38 -10.91 -4.95 -19.61
CA LEU A 38 -10.73 -5.55 -18.29
C LEU A 38 -11.91 -5.19 -17.36
N ALA A 39 -12.21 -6.09 -16.44
CA ALA A 39 -13.08 -5.88 -15.30
C ALA A 39 -12.25 -5.77 -14.02
N SER A 40 -12.84 -5.24 -12.96
CA SER A 40 -12.16 -5.12 -11.67
C SER A 40 -11.80 -6.49 -11.06
N ALA A 41 -12.51 -7.55 -11.44
CA ALA A 41 -12.20 -8.93 -11.06
C ALA A 41 -10.93 -9.48 -11.74
N ASP A 42 -10.38 -8.81 -12.76
CA ASP A 42 -9.11 -9.17 -13.41
C ASP A 42 -7.89 -8.60 -12.66
N TRP A 43 -8.12 -7.92 -11.53
CA TRP A 43 -7.10 -7.29 -10.71
C TRP A 43 -7.14 -7.82 -9.29
N LEU A 44 -5.97 -8.08 -8.72
CA LEU A 44 -5.78 -8.35 -7.31
C LEU A 44 -4.93 -7.25 -6.68
N ALA A 45 -5.51 -6.50 -5.75
CA ALA A 45 -4.80 -5.53 -4.92
C ALA A 45 -4.60 -6.10 -3.51
N ILE A 46 -3.34 -6.36 -3.16
CA ILE A 46 -2.93 -6.83 -1.83
C ILE A 46 -2.32 -5.64 -1.08
N ILE A 47 -2.91 -5.27 0.05
CA ILE A 47 -2.50 -4.08 0.81
C ILE A 47 -2.06 -4.48 2.22
N GLY A 48 -0.85 -4.07 2.61
CA GLY A 48 -0.35 -4.27 3.96
C GLY A 48 -0.95 -3.27 4.95
N LEU A 49 -1.32 -3.76 6.13
CA LEU A 49 -1.85 -2.98 7.24
C LEU A 49 -1.08 -3.30 8.54
N GLY A 50 -1.27 -2.44 9.54
CA GLY A 50 -0.87 -2.69 10.92
C GLY A 50 0.56 -2.28 11.25
N GLU A 51 1.24 -1.56 10.37
CA GLU A 51 2.55 -0.98 10.65
C GLU A 51 2.51 0.54 10.74
N GLU A 52 3.33 1.09 11.63
CA GLU A 52 3.53 2.54 11.75
C GLU A 52 4.03 3.10 10.43
N THR A 53 3.19 3.91 9.78
CA THR A 53 3.45 4.39 8.43
C THR A 53 3.24 5.90 8.38
N ARG A 54 4.07 6.59 7.60
CA ARG A 54 3.92 8.04 7.38
C ARG A 54 2.67 8.28 6.52
N VAL A 55 1.60 8.76 7.15
CA VAL A 55 0.29 9.00 6.51
C VAL A 55 0.08 10.46 6.11
N ARG A 56 0.90 11.36 6.65
CA ARG A 56 0.89 12.81 6.38
C ARG A 56 2.34 13.27 6.29
N LEU A 57 2.56 14.42 5.67
CA LEU A 57 3.87 15.06 5.60
C LEU A 57 3.70 16.47 6.14
N HIS A 58 4.47 16.81 7.18
CA HIS A 58 4.51 18.18 7.66
C HIS A 58 5.36 19.04 6.72
N ILE A 59 4.80 20.16 6.28
CA ILE A 59 5.49 21.13 5.43
C ILE A 59 5.48 22.46 6.16
N GLU A 60 6.67 22.90 6.53
CA GLU A 60 6.91 24.19 7.17
C GLU A 60 7.25 25.26 6.11
N ASN A 61 7.18 26.52 6.52
CA ASN A 61 7.68 27.63 5.73
C ASN A 61 9.03 28.06 6.30
N ASP A 62 10.09 27.87 5.52
CA ASP A 62 11.44 28.31 5.82
C ASP A 62 11.82 29.44 4.86
N ASP A 63 11.84 30.68 5.36
CA ASP A 63 12.14 31.90 4.59
C ASP A 63 11.39 32.04 3.24
N GLY A 64 10.11 31.67 3.22
CA GLY A 64 9.26 31.74 2.02
C GLY A 64 9.37 30.54 1.10
N GLN A 65 10.11 29.49 1.49
CA GLN A 65 10.22 28.23 0.76
C GLN A 65 9.56 27.09 1.55
N PRO A 66 8.95 26.11 0.86
CA PRO A 66 8.43 24.92 1.53
C PRO A 66 9.58 24.06 2.05
N TRP A 67 9.57 23.76 3.35
CA TRP A 67 10.49 22.83 4.00
C TRP A 67 9.74 21.56 4.42
N PHE A 68 10.20 20.40 3.95
CA PHE A 68 9.60 19.13 4.32
C PHE A 68 10.20 18.64 5.63
N ASP A 69 9.41 18.64 6.71
CA ASP A 69 9.86 18.10 7.98
C ASP A 69 9.76 16.57 7.96
N LEU A 70 10.88 15.95 7.57
CA LEU A 70 11.03 14.50 7.55
C LEU A 70 11.30 13.89 8.93
N ALA A 71 11.57 14.71 9.95
CA ALA A 71 11.88 14.26 11.32
C ALA A 71 10.66 14.28 12.24
N SER A 72 9.52 14.84 11.79
CA SER A 72 8.26 14.79 12.52
C SER A 72 7.83 13.36 12.90
N GLU A 73 7.18 13.25 14.07
CA GLU A 73 6.51 12.02 14.55
C GLU A 73 5.17 11.78 13.81
N ASP A 74 5.21 11.85 12.47
CA ASP A 74 4.05 11.77 11.58
C ASP A 74 3.70 10.32 11.15
N ARG A 75 4.43 9.35 11.69
CA ARG A 75 4.16 7.91 11.51
C ARG A 75 3.10 7.48 12.51
N VAL A 76 2.03 6.88 12.00
CA VAL A 76 0.90 6.43 12.81
C VAL A 76 0.47 5.04 12.36
N ASN A 77 0.00 4.25 13.31
CA ASN A 77 -0.86 3.10 13.07
C ASN A 77 -2.04 3.13 14.06
N ASP A 78 -3.24 3.46 13.56
CA ASP A 78 -4.47 3.41 14.35
C ASP A 78 -5.27 2.12 14.16
N TRP A 79 -4.76 1.19 13.33
CA TRP A 79 -5.41 -0.04 12.95
C TRP A 79 -4.82 -1.26 13.67
N SER A 80 -5.71 -2.17 14.09
CA SER A 80 -5.37 -3.50 14.56
C SER A 80 -6.39 -4.52 14.03
N PRO A 81 -6.07 -5.83 14.01
CA PRO A 81 -7.05 -6.85 13.65
C PRO A 81 -8.34 -6.78 14.47
N ALA A 82 -8.22 -6.58 15.79
CA ALA A 82 -9.36 -6.58 16.70
C ALA A 82 -10.24 -5.30 16.57
N GLU A 83 -9.63 -4.15 16.25
CA GLU A 83 -10.29 -2.84 16.32
C GLU A 83 -10.05 -1.98 15.06
N GLY A 84 -9.96 -2.62 13.89
CA GLY A 84 -9.54 -1.97 12.65
C GLY A 84 -10.63 -1.25 11.86
N ALA A 85 -11.91 -1.42 12.20
CA ALA A 85 -13.00 -0.84 11.42
C ALA A 85 -12.97 0.70 11.46
N GLY A 86 -12.93 1.34 10.29
CA GLY A 86 -12.82 2.80 10.12
C GLY A 86 -11.43 3.38 10.37
N LYS A 87 -10.44 2.55 10.76
CA LYS A 87 -9.07 2.96 11.08
C LYS A 87 -8.19 2.93 9.83
N THR A 88 -8.08 4.09 9.18
CA THR A 88 -7.40 4.21 7.87
C THR A 88 -6.00 4.78 7.98
N GLN A 89 -5.57 5.22 9.16
CA GLN A 89 -4.23 5.76 9.39
C GLN A 89 -3.28 4.62 9.75
N THR A 90 -2.98 3.81 8.75
CA THR A 90 -2.11 2.63 8.84
C THR A 90 -1.39 2.43 7.52
N GLY A 91 -0.56 1.39 7.42
CA GLY A 91 0.08 0.97 6.19
C GLY A 91 0.99 -0.21 6.41
N ASP A 92 1.96 -0.35 5.51
CA ASP A 92 2.93 -1.45 5.49
C ASP A 92 4.35 -1.02 5.93
N GLY A 93 4.45 0.13 6.62
CA GLY A 93 5.70 0.73 7.07
C GLY A 93 6.34 1.66 6.04
N THR A 94 5.86 1.66 4.78
CA THR A 94 6.34 2.57 3.72
C THR A 94 5.20 3.30 3.05
N VAL A 95 4.19 2.57 2.59
CA VAL A 95 3.04 3.06 1.83
C VAL A 95 1.83 3.12 2.74
N PRO A 96 1.21 4.30 2.94
CA PRO A 96 0.00 4.41 3.73
C PRO A 96 -1.16 3.69 3.03
N TYR A 97 -2.07 3.10 3.81
CA TYR A 97 -3.23 2.34 3.32
C TYR A 97 -3.97 3.07 2.20
N LEU A 98 -4.33 4.35 2.42
CA LEU A 98 -5.05 5.15 1.43
C LEU A 98 -4.23 5.38 0.15
N GLY A 99 -2.91 5.46 0.24
CA GLY A 99 -2.01 5.59 -0.90
C GLY A 99 -1.83 4.28 -1.68
N ALA A 100 -2.06 3.13 -1.03
CA ALA A 100 -1.99 1.82 -1.67
C ALA A 100 -3.28 1.45 -2.43
N LYS A 101 -4.40 2.17 -2.20
CA LYS A 101 -5.68 1.90 -2.87
C LYS A 101 -5.61 2.27 -4.36
N PRO A 102 -5.79 1.33 -5.29
CA PRO A 102 -5.91 1.68 -6.71
C PRO A 102 -7.24 2.40 -6.94
N PRO A 103 -7.25 3.59 -7.60
CA PRO A 103 -8.48 4.38 -7.75
C PRO A 103 -9.52 3.74 -8.67
N PHE A 104 -9.11 2.75 -9.48
CA PHE A 104 -9.97 2.02 -10.40
C PHE A 104 -10.59 0.75 -9.79
N LEU A 105 -10.30 0.44 -8.52
CA LEU A 105 -10.92 -0.67 -7.77
C LEU A 105 -11.81 -0.13 -6.67
N THR A 106 -12.90 -0.85 -6.39
CA THR A 106 -13.79 -0.53 -5.27
C THR A 106 -13.27 -1.14 -3.97
N THR A 107 -13.61 -0.51 -2.84
CA THR A 107 -13.11 -0.90 -1.50
C THR A 107 -13.43 -2.36 -1.14
N ASP A 108 -14.56 -2.90 -1.63
CA ASP A 108 -14.98 -4.29 -1.40
C ASP A 108 -14.12 -5.33 -2.11
N GLN A 109 -13.30 -4.93 -3.08
CA GLN A 109 -12.42 -5.83 -3.82
C GLN A 109 -10.99 -5.88 -3.29
N LEU A 110 -10.66 -5.00 -2.33
CA LEU A 110 -9.32 -4.94 -1.76
C LEU A 110 -9.09 -6.12 -0.82
N VAL A 111 -7.90 -6.72 -0.91
CA VAL A 111 -7.46 -7.79 -0.02
C VAL A 111 -6.36 -7.22 0.88
N CYS A 112 -6.68 -7.05 2.16
CA CYS A 112 -5.72 -6.58 3.14
C CYS A 112 -5.04 -7.75 3.86
N VAL A 113 -3.79 -7.53 4.27
CA VAL A 113 -3.00 -8.46 5.10
C VAL A 113 -2.20 -7.68 6.15
N CYS A 114 -1.88 -8.32 7.27
CA CYS A 114 -1.00 -7.76 8.30
C CYS A 114 0.01 -8.81 8.79
N ALA A 115 0.93 -8.41 9.66
CA ALA A 115 1.94 -9.32 10.22
C ALA A 115 1.34 -10.61 10.84
N ASP A 116 0.20 -10.51 11.53
CA ASP A 116 -0.50 -11.64 12.16
C ASP A 116 -1.08 -12.66 11.16
N ASP A 117 -0.97 -12.37 9.86
CA ASP A 117 -1.36 -13.26 8.78
C ASP A 117 -0.25 -14.19 8.32
N PHE A 118 0.97 -14.02 8.84
CA PHE A 118 2.11 -14.85 8.46
C PHE A 118 2.54 -15.74 9.61
N GLY A 119 3.11 -16.91 9.28
CA GLY A 119 3.65 -17.81 10.29
C GLY A 119 4.83 -17.18 11.02
N TYR A 120 5.01 -17.48 12.31
CA TYR A 120 6.17 -17.01 13.09
C TYR A 120 7.51 -17.29 12.39
N TRP A 121 7.63 -18.45 11.73
CA TRP A 121 8.82 -18.83 10.96
C TRP A 121 8.98 -18.03 9.66
N GLU A 122 7.88 -17.74 8.94
CA GLU A 122 7.93 -16.89 7.73
C GLU A 122 8.40 -15.47 8.05
N LEU A 123 7.91 -14.91 9.17
CA LEU A 123 8.34 -13.59 9.63
C LEU A 123 9.79 -13.57 10.11
N ARG A 124 10.23 -14.63 10.80
CA ARG A 124 11.59 -14.73 11.35
C ARG A 124 12.63 -14.96 10.25
N ASP A 125 12.36 -15.81 9.27
CA ASP A 125 13.27 -16.03 8.14
C ASP A 125 13.42 -14.73 7.33
N GLY A 126 12.31 -14.01 7.09
CA GLY A 126 12.34 -12.68 6.48
C GLY A 126 13.08 -11.63 7.33
N LEU A 127 13.01 -11.68 8.66
CA LEU A 127 13.72 -10.77 9.57
C LEU A 127 15.23 -11.01 9.59
N LEU A 128 15.65 -12.27 9.47
CA LEU A 128 17.06 -12.65 9.42
C LEU A 128 17.72 -12.22 8.10
N GLU A 129 16.95 -12.19 7.01
CA GLU A 129 17.39 -11.70 5.70
C GLU A 129 17.27 -10.16 5.55
N ALA A 130 16.32 -9.54 6.25
CA ALA A 130 16.03 -8.11 6.19
C ALA A 130 15.93 -7.50 7.60
N VAL A 131 17.08 -7.22 8.22
CA VAL A 131 17.15 -6.56 9.53
C VAL A 131 16.45 -5.19 9.46
N GLY A 132 15.33 -5.05 10.18
CA GLY A 132 14.69 -3.75 10.45
C GLY A 132 13.74 -3.21 9.39
N VAL A 133 13.30 -4.02 8.42
CA VAL A 133 12.43 -3.55 7.34
C VAL A 133 10.99 -4.00 7.55
N GLY A 134 10.06 -3.06 7.44
CA GLY A 134 8.62 -3.26 7.65
C GLY A 134 7.97 -4.30 6.72
N LEU A 135 6.66 -4.35 6.69
CA LEU A 135 5.84 -5.28 5.93
C LEU A 135 6.03 -5.06 4.43
N HIS A 136 6.27 -3.81 4.00
CA HIS A 136 6.40 -3.40 2.59
C HIS A 136 7.31 -4.30 1.74
N PRO A 137 8.62 -4.45 2.04
CA PRO A 137 9.48 -5.34 1.26
C PRO A 137 9.14 -6.83 1.47
N ARG A 138 8.52 -7.19 2.59
CA ARG A 138 8.23 -8.58 2.94
C ARG A 138 7.05 -9.13 2.17
N LEU A 139 6.04 -8.32 1.84
CA LEU A 139 4.85 -8.75 1.11
C LEU A 139 5.21 -9.56 -0.15
N GLY A 140 6.25 -9.16 -0.88
CA GLY A 140 6.67 -9.84 -2.11
C GLY A 140 7.25 -11.26 -1.92
N VAL A 141 7.63 -11.65 -0.70
CA VAL A 141 8.27 -12.95 -0.41
C VAL A 141 7.46 -13.82 0.54
N MET A 142 6.29 -13.36 1.01
CA MET A 142 5.45 -14.14 1.92
C MET A 142 4.62 -15.20 1.17
N ASN A 143 4.63 -16.44 1.68
CA ASN A 143 3.92 -17.55 1.05
C ASN A 143 2.41 -17.29 0.90
N LEU A 144 1.76 -16.66 1.89
CA LEU A 144 0.35 -16.30 1.79
C LEU A 144 0.09 -15.38 0.58
N VAL A 145 0.96 -14.39 0.35
CA VAL A 145 0.85 -13.47 -0.79
C VAL A 145 1.02 -14.23 -2.11
N HIS A 146 2.00 -15.12 -2.21
CA HIS A 146 2.15 -15.98 -3.40
C HIS A 146 0.93 -16.86 -3.64
N ARG A 147 0.37 -17.47 -2.59
CA ARG A 147 -0.85 -18.29 -2.71
C ARG A 147 -2.05 -17.45 -3.14
N LEU A 148 -2.18 -16.20 -2.68
CA LEU A 148 -3.22 -15.27 -3.14
C LEU A 148 -3.07 -14.96 -4.63
N ILE A 149 -1.84 -14.65 -5.09
CA ILE A 149 -1.53 -14.38 -6.49
C ILE A 149 -1.87 -15.59 -7.36
N VAL A 150 -1.38 -16.77 -6.99
CA VAL A 150 -1.66 -18.02 -7.73
C VAL A 150 -3.16 -18.31 -7.74
N SER A 151 -3.86 -18.11 -6.62
CA SER A 151 -5.31 -18.34 -6.55
C SER A 151 -6.10 -17.43 -7.48
N HIS A 152 -5.70 -16.16 -7.57
CA HIS A 152 -6.31 -15.20 -8.49
C HIS A 152 -6.05 -15.57 -9.95
N LEU A 153 -4.81 -15.91 -10.31
CA LEU A 153 -4.44 -16.29 -11.67
C LEU A 153 -5.12 -17.59 -12.13
N LEU A 154 -5.36 -18.54 -11.20
CA LEU A 154 -6.06 -19.79 -11.49
C LEU A 154 -7.59 -19.66 -11.45
N GLY A 155 -8.12 -18.55 -10.91
CA GLY A 155 -9.55 -18.41 -10.64
C GLY A 155 -10.10 -19.39 -9.58
N ALA A 156 -9.21 -20.01 -8.79
CA ALA A 156 -9.54 -21.02 -7.79
C ALA A 156 -8.52 -21.01 -6.65
N GLN A 157 -8.93 -21.42 -5.45
CA GLN A 157 -8.02 -21.42 -4.30
C GLN A 157 -6.84 -22.38 -4.48
N PHE A 158 -5.63 -21.87 -4.26
CA PHE A 158 -4.39 -22.64 -4.23
C PHE A 158 -3.85 -22.71 -2.80
N GLY A 159 -4.13 -23.83 -2.12
CA GLY A 159 -3.81 -24.03 -0.72
C GLY A 159 -4.67 -23.18 0.23
N GLU A 160 -4.23 -23.05 1.48
CA GLU A 160 -4.90 -22.21 2.47
C GLU A 160 -4.67 -20.72 2.15
N VAL A 161 -5.75 -20.02 1.80
CA VAL A 161 -5.74 -18.58 1.53
C VAL A 161 -6.80 -17.86 2.34
N TRP A 162 -6.48 -16.63 2.75
CA TRP A 162 -7.38 -15.73 3.45
C TRP A 162 -6.94 -14.29 3.23
N GLY A 163 -7.80 -13.37 3.61
CA GLY A 163 -7.47 -11.95 3.66
C GLY A 163 -8.39 -11.21 4.61
N ARG A 164 -8.15 -9.92 4.74
CA ARG A 164 -8.95 -9.01 5.55
C ARG A 164 -9.64 -8.01 4.63
N PRO A 165 -10.86 -7.56 4.96
CA PRO A 165 -11.46 -6.45 4.26
C PRO A 165 -10.69 -5.16 4.52
N ALA A 166 -10.84 -4.21 3.61
CA ALA A 166 -10.40 -2.84 3.80
C ALA A 166 -10.97 -2.22 5.09
N PRO A 167 -10.19 -1.41 5.84
CA PRO A 167 -10.66 -0.74 7.06
C PRO A 167 -11.91 0.13 6.85
N ASP A 168 -12.03 0.76 5.69
CA ASP A 168 -13.11 1.67 5.30
C ASP A 168 -14.23 0.98 4.48
N LEU A 169 -14.31 -0.36 4.49
CA LEU A 169 -15.41 -1.09 3.83
C LEU A 169 -16.79 -0.77 4.43
N GLY A 170 -16.83 -0.47 5.74
CA GLY A 170 -18.09 -0.25 6.46
C GLY A 170 -18.97 -1.51 6.49
N ALA A 171 -20.26 -1.35 6.21
CA ALA A 171 -21.24 -2.44 6.20
C ALA A 171 -21.40 -3.15 4.85
N ALA A 172 -20.66 -2.73 3.82
CA ALA A 172 -20.74 -3.35 2.50
C ALA A 172 -20.23 -4.81 2.54
N PRO A 173 -20.80 -5.71 1.73
CA PRO A 173 -20.27 -7.06 1.60
C PRO A 173 -18.85 -7.00 1.02
N TRP A 174 -17.94 -7.78 1.57
CA TRP A 174 -16.60 -7.94 1.02
C TRP A 174 -16.64 -8.93 -0.15
N ASN A 175 -16.16 -8.51 -1.32
CA ASN A 175 -16.24 -9.25 -2.58
C ASN A 175 -14.87 -9.27 -3.29
N PRO A 176 -13.87 -9.98 -2.73
CA PRO A 176 -12.54 -10.02 -3.29
C PRO A 176 -12.50 -10.78 -4.65
N PRO A 177 -11.51 -10.50 -5.51
CA PRO A 177 -11.34 -11.09 -6.85
C PRO A 177 -10.82 -12.55 -6.81
N ILE A 178 -10.97 -13.23 -5.67
CA ILE A 178 -10.61 -14.64 -5.47
C ILE A 178 -11.87 -15.34 -4.95
N PRO A 179 -12.51 -16.21 -5.75
CA PRO A 179 -13.71 -16.93 -5.35
C PRO A 179 -13.52 -17.70 -4.04
N GLY A 180 -14.44 -17.51 -3.09
CA GLY A 180 -14.46 -18.23 -1.82
C GLY A 180 -13.36 -17.84 -0.82
N LEU A 181 -12.60 -16.75 -1.07
CA LEU A 181 -11.53 -16.30 -0.17
C LEU A 181 -12.03 -16.15 1.28
N ARG A 182 -11.36 -16.82 2.22
CA ARG A 182 -11.72 -16.77 3.63
C ARG A 182 -11.47 -15.38 4.20
N ARG A 183 -12.49 -14.81 4.87
CA ARG A 183 -12.34 -13.59 5.67
C ARG A 183 -11.66 -13.92 6.99
N LYS A 184 -10.57 -13.22 7.30
CA LYS A 184 -9.92 -13.27 8.61
C LYS A 184 -10.37 -12.08 9.46
N GLY A 185 -10.76 -12.39 10.70
CA GLY A 185 -11.07 -11.43 11.75
C GLY A 185 -9.82 -10.79 12.29
#